data_AF-A0A2D4JYH4-F1
#
_entry.id   AF-A0A2D4JYH4-F1
#
_cell.length_a   1.000
_cell.length_b   1.000
_cell.length_c   1.000
_cell.angle_alpha   90.00
_cell.angle_beta   90.00
_cell.angle_gamma   90.00
#
_symmetry.space_group_name_H-M   'P 1'
#
loop_
_entity.id
_entity.type
_entity.pdbx_description
1 polymer ?
#
loop_
_entity_poly.entity_id
_entity_poly.type
_entity_poly.pdbx_seq_one_letter_code
_entity_poly.pdbx_strand_id
1 'polypeptide(L)'
;VDGMGIAGVEGVFRRCCEKTMNVMRNSQEALLTIVEVLLYDPLFDWTMNPLKALYLQQRSEDEADVSSNFSSADQGCNKKANGENQLFNKVAERVLIRLQEKLKGMEEGTVLSVAGQVNFLIQQAMDPKNLSRLFPGWKPWV
;
A
#
# COMPACT_ATOMS: atom_id res chain seq x y z
N VAL A 1 -12.75 -15.64 -3.94
CA VAL A 1 -13.11 -16.30 -2.65
C VAL A 1 -13.45 -17.78 -2.84
N ASP A 2 -14.04 -18.13 -3.98
CA ASP A 2 -14.52 -19.49 -4.28
C ASP A 2 -13.43 -20.57 -4.25
N GLY A 3 -12.17 -20.22 -4.52
CA GLY A 3 -11.04 -21.14 -4.41
C GLY A 3 -10.69 -21.60 -2.98
N MET A 4 -11.34 -21.03 -1.95
CA MET A 4 -11.07 -21.34 -0.55
C MET A 4 -11.97 -22.47 -0.01
N GLY A 5 -12.85 -23.00 -0.85
CA GLY A 5 -13.77 -24.10 -0.51
C GLY A 5 -15.04 -23.62 0.21
N ILE A 6 -15.80 -24.57 0.74
CA ILE A 6 -17.14 -24.32 1.31
C ILE A 6 -17.15 -23.37 2.51
N ALA A 7 -16.04 -23.29 3.24
CA ALA A 7 -15.89 -22.38 4.38
C ALA A 7 -15.50 -20.95 3.97
N GLY A 8 -15.15 -20.72 2.71
CA GLY A 8 -14.70 -19.42 2.21
C GLY A 8 -13.59 -18.80 3.07
N VAL A 9 -13.77 -17.53 3.41
CA VAL A 9 -12.83 -16.76 4.25
C VAL A 9 -12.85 -17.15 5.73
N GLU A 10 -13.96 -17.72 6.23
CA GLU A 10 -14.17 -18.06 7.65
C GLU A 10 -13.36 -19.27 8.12
N GLY A 11 -12.83 -20.05 7.18
CA GLY A 11 -12.05 -21.25 7.47
C GLY A 11 -10.58 -20.96 7.82
N VAL A 12 -9.69 -21.68 7.14
CA VAL A 12 -8.24 -21.63 7.36
C VAL A 12 -7.70 -20.21 7.13
N PHE A 13 -8.24 -19.49 6.15
CA PHE A 13 -7.80 -18.15 5.80
C PHE A 13 -7.86 -17.17 6.97
N ARG A 14 -9.02 -16.98 7.60
CA ARG A 14 -9.17 -16.09 8.76
C ARG A 14 -8.21 -16.47 9.88
N ARG A 15 -8.12 -17.76 10.23
CA ARG A 15 -7.20 -18.24 11.29
C ARG A 15 -5.74 -17.96 10.98
N CYS A 16 -5.32 -18.17 9.74
CA CYS A 16 -3.96 -17.84 9.29
C CYS A 16 -3.71 -16.32 9.37
N CYS A 17 -4.65 -15.50 8.90
CA CYS A 17 -4.55 -14.04 8.99
C CYS A 17 -4.43 -13.56 10.44
N GLU A 18 -5.25 -14.09 11.35
CA GLU A 18 -5.17 -13.78 12.78
C GLU A 18 -3.83 -14.18 13.39
N LYS A 19 -3.32 -15.36 13.04
CA LYS A 19 -2.02 -15.82 13.56
C LYS A 19 -0.88 -14.96 13.05
N THR A 20 -0.85 -14.66 11.75
CA THR A 20 0.15 -13.78 11.14
C THR A 20 0.08 -12.37 11.71
N MET A 21 -1.13 -11.82 11.87
CA MET A 21 -1.33 -10.50 12.47
C MET A 21 -0.81 -10.45 13.91
N ASN A 22 -1.04 -11.49 14.72
CA ASN A 22 -0.46 -11.58 16.06
C ASN A 22 1.08 -11.53 16.02
N VAL A 23 1.72 -12.28 15.11
CA VAL A 23 3.18 -12.26 14.96
C VAL A 23 3.67 -10.85 14.58
N MET A 24 3.04 -10.22 13.59
CA MET A 24 3.39 -8.87 13.16
C MET A 24 3.26 -7.83 14.28
N ARG A 25 2.18 -7.89 15.07
CA ARG A 25 1.99 -6.97 16.21
C ARG A 25 3.02 -7.23 17.32
N ASN A 26 3.35 -8.49 17.60
CA ASN A 26 4.35 -8.85 18.60
C ASN A 26 5.76 -8.40 18.20
N SER A 27 6.10 -8.44 16.92
CA SER A 27 7.39 -8.01 16.39
C SER A 27 7.31 -6.61 15.74
N GLN A 28 6.41 -5.74 16.20
CA GLN A 28 6.16 -4.44 15.55
C GLN A 28 7.39 -3.53 15.53
N GLU A 29 8.22 -3.57 16.57
CA GLU A 29 9.42 -2.73 16.67
C GLU A 29 10.42 -3.07 15.57
N ALA A 30 10.67 -4.36 15.32
CA ALA A 30 11.55 -4.80 14.25
C ALA A 30 11.04 -4.36 12.87
N LEU A 31 9.72 -4.44 12.62
CA LEU A 31 9.12 -3.98 11.37
C LEU A 31 9.25 -2.46 11.19
N LEU A 32 9.00 -1.69 12.25
CA LEU A 32 9.15 -0.24 12.23
C LEU A 32 10.60 0.18 11.97
N THR A 33 11.56 -0.46 12.64
CA THR A 33 12.99 -0.17 12.45
C THR A 33 13.45 -0.42 11.01
N ILE A 34 12.99 -1.51 10.38
CA ILE A 34 13.34 -1.79 8.98
C ILE A 34 12.80 -0.68 8.07
N VAL A 35 11.54 -0.28 8.25
CA VAL A 35 10.92 0.77 7.43
C VAL A 35 11.54 2.14 7.69
N GLU A 36 11.88 2.46 8.94
CA GLU A 36 12.64 3.65 9.32
C GLU A 36 13.96 3.73 8.57
N VAL A 37 14.73 2.64 8.50
CA VAL A 37 16.00 2.62 7.77
C VAL A 37 15.79 2.88 6.28
N LEU A 38 14.80 2.23 5.66
CA LEU A 38 14.48 2.43 4.24
C LEU A 38 13.99 3.86 3.95
N LEU A 39 13.42 4.53 4.94
CA LEU A 39 12.95 5.90 4.84
C LEU A 39 14.08 6.89 4.55
N TYR A 40 15.24 6.63 5.14
CA TYR A 40 16.43 7.48 5.06
C TYR A 40 17.39 7.08 3.93
N ASP A 41 17.00 6.11 3.08
CA ASP A 41 17.78 5.76 1.88
C ASP A 41 17.64 6.89 0.83
N PRO A 42 18.73 7.62 0.49
CA PRO A 42 18.67 8.73 -0.47
C PRO A 42 18.38 8.29 -1.91
N LEU A 43 18.45 6.99 -2.21
CA LEU A 43 18.15 6.45 -3.54
C LEU A 43 16.68 6.03 -3.69
N PHE A 44 15.91 5.99 -2.60
CA PHE A 44 14.52 5.56 -2.64
C PHE A 44 13.57 6.75 -2.83
N ASP A 45 12.80 6.74 -3.93
CA ASP A 45 11.75 7.73 -4.19
C ASP A 45 10.41 7.25 -3.61
N TRP A 46 10.05 7.77 -2.43
CA TRP A 46 8.78 7.51 -1.74
C TRP A 46 7.60 8.29 -2.31
N THR A 47 7.86 9.21 -3.25
CA THR A 47 6.82 10.08 -3.79
C THR A 47 6.41 9.64 -5.19
N MET A 48 5.10 9.67 -5.44
CA MET A 48 4.59 9.41 -6.79
C MET A 48 4.43 10.75 -7.52
N ASN A 49 5.28 11.00 -8.52
CA ASN A 49 5.11 12.15 -9.40
C ASN A 49 3.76 12.02 -10.17
N PRO A 50 2.88 13.04 -10.17
CA PRO A 50 1.61 13.01 -10.91
C PRO A 50 1.75 12.63 -12.39
N LEU A 51 2.80 13.08 -13.09
CA LEU A 51 3.02 12.71 -14.50
C LEU A 51 3.36 11.23 -14.65
N LYS A 52 4.20 10.70 -13.76
CA LYS A 52 4.53 9.28 -13.72
C LYS A 52 3.30 8.43 -13.39
N ALA A 53 2.43 8.90 -12.49
CA ALA A 53 1.16 8.26 -12.17
C ALA A 53 0.20 8.22 -13.38
N LEU A 54 0.06 9.33 -14.11
CA LEU A 54 -0.77 9.39 -15.31
C LEU A 54 -0.25 8.46 -16.41
N TYR A 55 1.06 8.47 -16.66
CA TYR A 55 1.66 7.59 -17.65
C TYR A 55 1.46 6.10 -17.33
N LEU A 56 1.59 5.71 -16.05
CA LEU A 56 1.34 4.34 -15.61
C LEU A 56 -0.12 3.92 -15.73
N GLN A 57 -1.07 4.87 -15.60
CA GLN A 57 -2.50 4.62 -15.82
C GLN A 57 -2.87 4.55 -17.31
N GLN A 58 -2.15 5.26 -18.19
CA GLN A 58 -2.40 5.26 -19.64
C GLN A 58 -1.93 3.97 -20.32
N ARG A 59 -0.89 3.30 -19.81
CA ARG A 59 -0.33 2.07 -20.41
C ARG A 59 -1.32 0.90 -20.53
N SER A 60 -2.48 0.97 -19.88
CA SER A 60 -3.53 -0.06 -19.96
C SER A 60 -4.53 0.11 -21.11
N GLU A 61 -4.51 1.20 -21.87
CA GLU A 61 -5.40 1.37 -23.03
C GLU A 61 -4.74 0.93 -24.35
N ASP A 62 -3.41 0.99 -24.44
CA ASP A 62 -2.65 0.76 -25.69
C ASP A 62 -1.69 -0.44 -25.59
N GLU A 63 -2.21 -1.67 -25.61
CA GLU A 63 -1.44 -2.86 -26.04
C GLU A 63 -1.77 -3.14 -27.51
N ALA A 64 -1.33 -2.23 -28.37
CA ALA A 64 -0.83 -2.53 -29.70
C ALA A 64 0.24 -1.47 -30.05
N ASP A 65 1.50 -1.86 -29.86
CA ASP A 65 2.68 -1.25 -30.50
C ASP A 65 3.27 0.04 -29.89
N VAL A 66 4.25 -0.12 -28.98
CA VAL A 66 5.59 0.49 -29.13
C VAL A 66 6.47 0.06 -27.95
N SER A 67 7.43 -0.80 -28.28
CA SER A 67 8.67 -0.91 -27.51
C SER A 67 9.65 0.14 -28.03
N SER A 68 10.41 0.72 -27.10
CA SER A 68 11.59 1.59 -27.26
C SER A 68 11.38 3.10 -27.00
N ASN A 69 12.35 3.64 -26.26
CA ASN A 69 12.58 5.02 -25.86
C ASN A 69 11.73 5.56 -24.70
N PHE A 70 12.26 5.49 -23.48
CA PHE A 70 12.25 6.66 -22.57
C PHE A 70 13.32 6.51 -21.47
N SER A 71 14.56 6.36 -21.90
CA SER A 71 15.73 6.71 -21.09
C SER A 71 16.18 8.11 -21.50
N SER A 72 15.41 9.16 -21.17
CA SER A 72 15.84 10.58 -21.21
C SER A 72 14.67 11.51 -20.89
N ALA A 73 14.49 11.82 -19.60
CA ALA A 73 13.90 13.07 -19.16
C ALA A 73 14.53 13.47 -17.81
N ASP A 74 15.85 13.34 -17.72
CA ASP A 74 16.65 14.10 -16.78
C ASP A 74 16.89 15.48 -17.41
N GLN A 75 15.95 16.40 -17.18
CA GLN A 75 16.12 17.79 -17.57
C GLN A 75 15.48 18.72 -16.52
N GLY A 76 16.19 18.87 -15.40
CA GLY A 76 16.41 20.15 -14.74
C GLY A 76 15.31 20.72 -13.84
N CYS A 77 15.34 20.40 -12.54
CA CYS A 77 14.89 21.31 -11.47
C CYS A 77 16.04 21.68 -10.51
N ASN A 78 17.08 22.33 -11.04
CA ASN A 78 18.03 23.07 -10.20
C ASN A 78 17.36 24.35 -9.66
N LYS A 79 16.54 24.21 -8.59
CA LYS A 79 16.21 25.24 -7.57
C LYS A 79 15.03 24.77 -6.69
N LYS A 80 15.32 24.06 -5.59
CA LYS A 80 14.70 24.15 -4.24
C LYS A 80 15.02 22.90 -3.39
N ALA A 81 16.31 22.59 -3.22
CA ALA A 81 16.75 21.47 -2.38
C ALA A 81 16.24 21.53 -0.92
N ASN A 82 15.85 22.70 -0.40
CA ASN A 82 15.31 22.80 0.96
C ASN A 82 13.80 22.49 1.07
N GLY A 83 13.02 22.72 0.00
CA GLY A 83 11.56 22.54 0.02
C GLY A 83 11.14 21.10 -0.29
N GLU A 84 11.82 20.45 -1.23
CA GLU A 84 11.55 19.06 -1.61
C GLU A 84 11.99 18.08 -0.52
N ASN A 85 13.14 18.29 0.11
CA ASN A 85 13.59 17.48 1.26
C ASN A 85 12.63 17.61 2.46
N GLN A 86 12.08 18.81 2.73
CA GLN A 86 11.05 18.96 3.77
C GLN A 86 9.74 18.25 3.43
N LEU A 87 9.34 18.20 2.16
CA LEU A 87 8.12 17.50 1.72
C LEU A 87 8.32 15.99 1.76
N PHE A 88 9.48 15.50 1.32
CA PHE A 88 9.86 14.09 1.38
C PHE A 88 9.81 13.56 2.81
N ASN A 89 10.51 14.22 3.74
CA ASN A 89 10.51 13.82 5.14
C ASN A 89 9.10 13.79 5.73
N LYS A 90 8.21 14.73 5.35
CA LYS A 90 6.82 14.74 5.82
C LYS A 90 5.97 13.59 5.29
N VAL A 91 6.12 13.22 4.02
CA VAL A 91 5.39 12.07 3.44
C VAL A 91 5.88 10.79 4.11
N ALA A 92 7.18 10.68 4.28
CA ALA A 92 7.82 9.52 4.83
C ALA A 92 7.47 9.34 6.33
N GLU A 93 7.51 10.40 7.12
CA GLU A 93 7.00 10.41 8.51
C GLU A 93 5.52 10.01 8.60
N ARG A 94 4.68 10.49 7.67
CA ARG A 94 3.26 10.10 7.63
C ARG A 94 3.08 8.60 7.38
N VAL A 95 3.88 8.03 6.49
CA VAL A 95 3.85 6.58 6.19
C VAL A 95 4.22 5.78 7.44
N LEU A 96 5.26 6.20 8.15
CA LEU A 96 5.70 5.56 9.39
C LEU A 96 4.60 5.61 10.47
N ILE A 97 4.02 6.79 10.72
CA ILE A 97 2.90 6.96 11.66
C ILE A 97 1.75 6.03 11.28
N ARG A 98 1.37 6.00 10.00
CA ARG A 98 0.27 5.14 9.54
C ARG A 98 0.57 3.66 9.75
N LEU A 99 1.81 3.22 9.50
CA LEU A 99 2.24 1.85 9.71
C LEU A 99 2.19 1.49 11.20
N GLN A 100 2.64 2.39 12.07
CA GLN A 100 2.57 2.21 13.51
C GLN A 100 1.12 2.07 13.99
N GLU A 101 0.20 2.89 13.47
CA GLU A 101 -1.24 2.76 13.74
C GLU A 101 -1.76 1.39 13.30
N LYS A 102 -1.42 0.93 12.09
CA LYS A 102 -1.83 -0.38 11.57
C LYS A 102 -1.34 -1.52 12.46
N LEU A 103 -0.09 -1.49 12.90
CA LEU A 103 0.51 -2.53 13.76
C LEU A 103 -0.04 -2.48 15.19
N LYS A 104 -0.46 -1.31 15.70
CA LYS A 104 -1.18 -1.20 16.98
C LYS A 104 -2.64 -1.62 16.89
N GLY A 105 -3.14 -1.89 15.69
CA GLY A 105 -4.54 -2.23 15.45
C GLY A 105 -5.49 -1.05 15.38
N MET A 106 -4.96 0.16 15.16
CA MET A 106 -5.76 1.37 15.02
C MET A 106 -6.29 1.49 13.59
N GLU A 107 -7.61 1.39 13.45
CA GLU A 107 -8.36 1.57 12.21
C GLU A 107 -9.48 2.59 12.41
N GLU A 108 -9.54 3.58 11.51
CA GLU A 108 -10.55 4.68 11.54
C GLU A 108 -10.66 5.37 12.92
N GLY A 109 -9.54 5.49 13.64
CA GLY A 109 -9.48 6.11 14.97
C GLY A 109 -9.90 5.20 16.14
N THR A 110 -10.23 3.94 15.87
CA THR A 110 -10.57 2.94 16.89
C THR A 110 -9.48 1.87 17.01
N VAL A 111 -9.20 1.41 18.22
CA VAL A 111 -8.24 0.32 18.45
C VAL A 111 -8.99 -1.01 18.44
N LEU A 112 -8.62 -1.88 17.52
CA LEU A 112 -9.23 -3.19 17.33
C LEU A 112 -8.32 -4.31 17.84
N SER A 113 -8.95 -5.35 18.40
CA SER A 113 -8.28 -6.63 18.65
C SER A 113 -7.76 -7.24 17.34
N VAL A 114 -6.89 -8.24 17.42
CA VAL A 114 -6.38 -8.91 16.22
C VAL A 114 -7.52 -9.52 15.39
N ALA A 115 -8.42 -10.27 16.03
CA ALA A 115 -9.60 -10.82 15.35
C ALA A 115 -10.50 -9.72 14.77
N GLY A 116 -10.69 -8.62 15.51
CA GLY A 116 -11.48 -7.48 15.04
C GLY A 116 -10.87 -6.79 13.82
N GLN A 117 -9.56 -6.52 13.82
CA GLN A 117 -8.87 -5.91 12.69
C GLN A 117 -8.88 -6.83 11.47
N VAL A 118 -8.63 -8.13 11.65
CA VAL A 118 -8.71 -9.11 10.55
C VAL A 118 -10.12 -9.13 9.96
N ASN A 119 -11.16 -9.18 10.81
CA ASN A 119 -12.54 -9.14 10.35
C ASN A 119 -12.84 -7.86 9.55
N PHE A 120 -12.42 -6.71 10.07
CA PHE A 120 -12.60 -5.42 9.44
C PHE A 120 -11.92 -5.35 8.06
N LEU A 121 -10.68 -5.84 7.95
CA LEU A 121 -9.94 -5.88 6.69
C LEU A 121 -10.59 -6.82 5.67
N ILE A 122 -11.07 -7.99 6.10
CA ILE A 122 -11.80 -8.92 5.24
C ILE A 122 -13.08 -8.27 4.71
N GLN A 123 -13.85 -7.62 5.58
CA GLN A 123 -15.09 -6.94 5.18
C GLN A 123 -14.83 -5.80 4.19
N GLN A 124 -13.82 -4.96 4.44
CA GLN A 124 -13.45 -3.89 3.52
C GLN A 124 -13.03 -4.42 2.15
N ALA A 125 -12.26 -5.52 2.11
CA ALA A 125 -11.79 -6.13 0.88
C ALA A 125 -12.92 -6.81 0.08
N MET A 126 -14.00 -7.21 0.75
CA MET A 126 -15.16 -7.86 0.13
C MET A 126 -16.32 -6.90 -0.17
N ASP A 127 -16.24 -5.63 0.24
CA ASP A 127 -17.33 -4.68 0.03
C ASP A 127 -17.50 -4.34 -1.46
N PRO A 128 -18.66 -4.67 -2.08
CA PRO A 128 -18.92 -4.36 -3.48
C PRO A 128 -18.86 -2.86 -3.81
N LYS A 129 -19.10 -1.97 -2.83
CA LYS A 129 -18.96 -0.52 -3.01
C LYS A 129 -17.50 -0.10 -3.16
N ASN A 130 -16.59 -0.77 -2.46
CA ASN A 130 -15.16 -0.54 -2.61
C ASN A 130 -14.66 -1.14 -3.92
N LEU A 131 -15.07 -2.38 -4.21
CA LEU A 131 -14.67 -3.11 -5.41
C LEU A 131 -15.14 -2.44 -6.71
N SER A 132 -16.35 -1.88 -6.74
CA SER A 132 -16.87 -1.18 -7.92
C SER A 132 -16.16 0.14 -8.23
N ARG A 133 -15.37 0.67 -7.30
CA ARG A 133 -14.57 1.90 -7.46
C ARG A 133 -13.12 1.62 -7.85
N LEU A 134 -12.71 0.35 -7.89
CA LEU A 134 -11.37 -0.01 -8.32
C LEU A 134 -11.18 0.22 -9.81
N PHE A 135 -9.93 0.43 -10.20
CA PHE A 135 -9.55 0.49 -11.61
C PHE A 135 -9.95 -0.83 -12.32
N PRO A 136 -10.69 -0.80 -13.44
CA PRO A 136 -11.24 -2.01 -14.08
C PRO A 136 -10.21 -3.09 -14.41
N GLY A 137 -8.95 -2.73 -14.70
CA GLY A 137 -7.87 -3.68 -14.96
C GLY A 137 -7.53 -4.62 -13.79
N TRP A 138 -7.94 -4.28 -12.56
CA TRP A 138 -7.82 -5.16 -11.39
C TRP A 138 -8.85 -6.30 -11.35
N LYS A 139 -9.82 -6.28 -12.28
CA LYS A 139 -10.88 -7.29 -12.40
C LYS A 139 -11.61 -7.57 -11.06
N PRO A 140 -12.24 -6.55 -10.44
CA PRO A 140 -12.91 -6.69 -9.14
C PRO A 140 -14.09 -7.70 -9.10
N TRP A 141 -14.54 -8.18 -10.25
CA TRP A 141 -15.60 -9.17 -10.40
C TRP A 141 -15.11 -10.63 -10.41
N VAL A 142 -13.80 -10.85 -10.32
CA VAL A 142 -13.14 -12.18 -10.39
C VAL A 142 -12.85 -12.71 -8.98
#